data_AF-A0AAI9T4C5-F1
#
_entry.id   AF-A0AAI9T4C5-F1
#
_cell.length_a   1.000
_cell.length_b   1.000
_cell.length_c   1.000
_cell.angle_alpha   90.00
_cell.angle_beta   90.00
_cell.angle_gamma   90.00
#
_symmetry.space_group_name_H-M   'P 1'
#
loop_
_entity.id
_entity.type
_entity.pdbx_description
1 polymer ?
#
loop_
_entity_poly.entity_id
_entity_poly.type
_entity_poly.pdbx_seq_one_letter_code
_entity_poly.pdbx_strand_id
1 'polypeptide(L)'
;MKKFAFFLINFCYISGSMVLFSLIDLLFWIISLNFTGLVFWLLFALQCVYFVWWVWKNVFYQLNIFRLVYFIWDNPLSVIIGKLGTGKTLLLTFLSQVMKLLTKKIYSNYPIEDDAIKLLTFNNLDFTDRTKLVPPDDSLILFDESFLYIDGTSPHEVKKVHGGKSVWIVLARHFKNRAIFTVQREGMMWNNIRHLASGIIIPISLKKPVKSKLGNIFNRSFVMRIGIFQDITDYEIWKTKSVERTAEGKKAKHKSDVGLGIRFFKIIIPLEFANKYDSHWLSFVRDLKNDEVINKKEYFWKDISKLNNKQRLELFDIDILKENLKAKKGKER
;
A
#
# COMPACT_ATOMS: atom_id res chain seq x y z
N MET A 1 7.25 27.66 -2.77
CA MET A 1 8.68 27.28 -2.67
C MET A 1 8.92 25.78 -2.50
N LYS A 2 8.40 25.10 -1.46
CA LYS A 2 8.61 23.63 -1.28
C LYS A 2 8.19 22.76 -2.48
N LYS A 3 7.10 23.11 -3.16
CA LYS A 3 6.62 22.43 -4.39
C LYS A 3 7.62 22.51 -5.56
N PHE A 4 8.28 23.65 -5.71
CA PHE A 4 9.24 23.93 -6.80
C PHE A 4 10.60 23.32 -6.50
N ALA A 5 11.09 23.44 -5.26
CA ALA A 5 12.33 22.79 -4.83
C ALA A 5 12.25 21.26 -4.95
N PHE A 6 11.11 20.65 -4.61
CA PHE A 6 10.88 19.21 -4.80
C PHE A 6 10.90 18.82 -6.29
N PHE A 7 10.23 19.57 -7.15
CA PHE A 7 10.26 19.34 -8.60
C PHE A 7 11.69 19.45 -9.15
N LEU A 8 12.44 20.46 -8.72
CA LEU A 8 13.78 20.75 -9.21
C LEU A 8 14.82 19.71 -8.73
N ILE A 9 14.75 19.26 -7.47
CA ILE A 9 15.65 18.22 -6.94
C ILE A 9 15.45 16.89 -7.68
N ASN A 10 14.20 16.49 -7.95
CA ASN A 10 13.91 15.26 -8.70
C ASN A 10 14.17 15.38 -10.20
N PHE A 11 14.08 16.59 -10.76
CA PHE A 11 14.48 16.87 -12.14
C PHE A 11 16.01 16.79 -12.28
N CYS A 12 16.77 17.50 -11.43
CA CYS A 12 18.23 17.52 -11.47
C CYS A 12 18.89 16.15 -11.26
N TYR A 13 18.35 15.29 -10.39
CA TYR A 13 18.92 13.96 -10.12
C TYR A 13 18.78 12.98 -11.30
N ILE A 14 17.74 13.16 -12.12
CA ILE A 14 17.45 12.33 -13.30
C ILE A 14 18.11 12.93 -14.55
N SER A 15 18.28 14.25 -14.60
CA SER A 15 18.83 14.97 -15.75
C SER A 15 20.36 15.09 -15.75
N GLY A 16 21.04 14.92 -14.62
CA GLY A 16 22.48 15.14 -14.51
C GLY A 16 23.34 14.25 -15.42
N SER A 17 23.00 12.96 -15.53
CA SER A 17 23.74 12.02 -16.38
C SER A 17 23.53 12.25 -17.88
N MET A 18 22.35 12.72 -18.28
CA MET A 18 22.04 13.01 -19.68
C MET A 18 22.46 14.42 -20.13
N VAL A 19 22.54 15.40 -19.23
CA VAL A 19 23.20 16.68 -19.53
C VAL A 19 24.69 16.43 -19.81
N LEU A 20 25.33 15.56 -19.04
CA LEU A 20 26.71 15.15 -19.26
C LEU A 20 26.88 14.38 -20.58
N PHE A 21 25.92 13.49 -20.92
CA PHE A 21 25.88 12.81 -22.22
C PHE A 21 25.69 13.79 -23.39
N SER A 22 24.79 14.77 -23.24
CA SER A 22 24.56 15.82 -24.25
C SER A 22 25.77 16.76 -24.42
N LEU A 23 26.57 16.97 -23.36
CA LEU A 23 27.82 17.73 -23.43
C LEU A 23 28.90 16.94 -24.17
N ILE A 24 28.99 15.63 -23.94
CA ILE A 24 29.90 14.73 -24.67
C ILE A 24 29.51 14.67 -26.15
N ASP A 25 28.22 14.58 -26.47
CA ASP A 25 27.73 14.56 -27.85
C ASP A 25 27.87 15.91 -28.56
N LEU A 26 27.72 17.03 -27.82
CA LEU A 26 28.05 18.36 -28.33
C LEU A 26 29.54 18.46 -28.68
N LEU A 27 30.41 17.87 -27.86
CA LEU A 27 31.85 17.77 -28.12
C LEU A 27 32.12 16.94 -29.39
N PHE A 28 31.47 15.80 -29.55
CA PHE A 28 31.53 15.00 -30.78
C PHE A 28 30.96 15.72 -32.00
N TRP A 29 29.90 16.54 -31.83
CA TRP A 29 29.34 17.39 -32.88
C TRP A 29 30.34 18.46 -33.34
N ILE A 30 31.03 19.13 -32.41
CA ILE A 30 32.10 20.10 -32.75
C ILE A 30 33.22 19.42 -33.54
N ILE A 31 33.59 18.19 -33.18
CA ILE A 31 34.62 17.39 -33.87
C ILE A 31 34.12 16.91 -35.25
N SER A 32 32.84 16.57 -35.37
CA SER A 32 32.19 16.06 -36.59
C SER A 32 31.96 17.12 -37.67
N LEU A 33 31.96 18.41 -37.33
CA LEU A 33 31.82 19.50 -38.32
C LEU A 33 32.85 19.44 -39.46
N ASN A 34 33.97 18.75 -39.26
CA ASN A 34 35.02 18.58 -40.28
C ASN A 34 34.80 17.40 -41.24
N PHE A 35 34.03 16.36 -40.88
CA PHE A 35 33.84 15.18 -41.73
C PHE A 35 32.46 14.54 -41.47
N THR A 36 31.64 14.43 -42.52
CA THR A 36 30.32 13.73 -42.61
C THR A 36 29.07 14.46 -42.06
N GLY A 37 28.58 15.43 -42.82
CA GLY A 37 27.56 16.41 -42.38
C GLY A 37 26.06 16.09 -42.63
N LEU A 38 25.61 14.84 -42.78
CA LEU A 38 24.15 14.58 -42.95
C LEU A 38 23.63 13.39 -42.11
N VAL A 39 24.33 12.25 -42.13
CA VAL A 39 23.98 11.09 -41.29
C VAL A 39 24.10 11.44 -39.80
N PHE A 40 25.14 12.19 -39.42
CA PHE A 40 25.32 12.65 -38.05
C PHE A 40 24.19 13.58 -37.59
N TRP A 41 23.77 14.52 -38.45
CA TRP A 41 22.65 15.41 -38.16
C TRP A 41 21.33 14.67 -37.99
N LEU A 42 21.08 13.62 -38.78
CA LEU A 42 19.87 12.81 -38.66
C LEU A 42 19.85 12.01 -37.35
N LEU A 43 20.99 11.41 -36.97
CA LEU A 43 21.13 10.71 -35.68
C LEU A 43 20.99 11.66 -34.49
N PHE A 44 21.60 12.85 -34.55
CA PHE A 44 21.46 13.88 -33.54
C PHE A 44 20.01 14.36 -33.40
N ALA A 45 19.32 14.61 -34.52
CA ALA A 45 17.91 15.00 -34.49
C ALA A 45 17.02 13.92 -33.87
N LEU A 46 17.22 12.64 -34.23
CA LEU A 46 16.51 11.51 -33.61
C LEU A 46 16.77 11.42 -32.10
N GLN A 47 18.00 11.68 -31.68
CA GLN A 47 18.38 11.70 -30.27
C GLN A 47 17.72 12.87 -29.52
N CYS A 48 17.68 14.06 -30.09
CA CYS A 48 16.96 15.20 -29.53
C CYS A 48 15.46 14.90 -29.38
N VAL A 49 14.82 14.30 -30.39
CA VAL A 49 13.41 13.88 -30.33
C VAL A 49 13.20 12.85 -29.22
N TYR A 50 14.08 11.84 -29.13
CA TYR A 50 14.05 10.86 -28.06
C TYR A 50 14.20 11.51 -26.67
N PHE A 51 15.12 12.46 -26.54
CA PHE A 51 15.35 13.20 -25.30
C PHE A 51 14.13 14.02 -24.88
N VAL A 52 13.53 14.79 -25.79
CA VAL A 52 12.31 15.57 -25.51
C VAL A 52 11.16 14.65 -25.12
N TRP A 53 10.97 13.54 -25.84
CA TRP A 53 9.96 12.53 -25.49
C TRP A 53 10.21 11.90 -24.11
N TRP A 54 11.47 11.61 -23.78
CA TRP A 54 11.86 11.05 -22.49
C TRP A 54 11.67 12.03 -21.34
N VAL A 55 12.08 13.30 -21.49
CA VAL A 55 11.85 14.38 -20.51
C VAL A 55 10.36 14.56 -20.29
N TRP A 56 9.58 14.66 -21.37
CA TRP A 56 8.13 14.77 -21.30
C TRP A 56 7.54 13.60 -20.49
N LYS A 57 7.90 12.36 -20.84
CA LYS A 57 7.41 11.17 -20.15
C LYS A 57 7.76 11.18 -18.64
N ASN A 58 8.97 11.58 -18.26
CA ASN A 58 9.39 11.65 -16.86
C ASN A 58 8.71 12.79 -16.08
N VAL A 59 8.52 13.95 -16.69
CA VAL A 59 7.79 15.07 -16.09
C VAL A 59 6.34 14.66 -15.80
N PHE A 60 5.66 14.05 -16.77
CA PHE A 60 4.29 13.55 -16.56
C PHE A 60 4.24 12.47 -15.47
N TYR A 61 5.25 11.60 -15.43
CA TYR A 61 5.35 10.57 -14.41
C TYR A 61 5.47 11.17 -13.00
N GLN A 62 6.41 12.11 -12.81
CA GLN A 62 6.60 12.79 -11.54
C GLN A 62 5.35 13.57 -11.14
N LEU A 63 4.74 14.33 -12.06
CA LEU A 63 3.50 15.08 -11.80
C LEU A 63 2.36 14.17 -11.32
N ASN A 64 2.26 12.94 -11.82
CA ASN A 64 1.26 11.98 -11.34
C ASN A 64 1.56 11.50 -9.91
N ILE A 65 2.83 11.23 -9.57
CA ILE A 65 3.22 10.90 -8.19
C ILE A 65 2.93 12.08 -7.27
N PHE A 66 3.26 13.31 -7.68
CA PHE A 66 2.98 14.52 -6.91
C PHE A 66 1.50 14.65 -6.61
N ARG A 67 0.64 14.52 -7.62
CA ARG A 67 -0.82 14.58 -7.46
C ARG A 67 -1.31 13.51 -6.48
N LEU A 68 -0.78 12.29 -6.56
CA LEU A 68 -1.09 11.22 -5.62
C LEU A 68 -0.67 11.59 -4.19
N VAL A 69 0.58 12.04 -4.02
CA VAL A 69 1.12 12.38 -2.70
C VAL A 69 0.37 13.54 -2.07
N TYR A 70 0.09 14.61 -2.82
CA TYR A 70 -0.70 15.73 -2.32
C TYR A 70 -2.12 15.30 -1.98
N PHE A 71 -2.76 14.48 -2.82
CA PHE A 71 -4.06 13.93 -2.51
C PHE A 71 -4.06 13.20 -1.16
N ILE A 72 -3.08 12.33 -0.92
CA ILE A 72 -3.00 11.60 0.36
C ILE A 72 -2.64 12.55 1.50
N TRP A 73 -1.79 13.55 1.25
CA TRP A 73 -1.37 14.52 2.27
C TRP A 73 -2.50 15.40 2.78
N ASP A 74 -3.43 15.75 1.89
CA ASP A 74 -4.63 16.55 2.20
C ASP A 74 -5.70 15.72 2.93
N ASN A 75 -5.58 14.39 2.94
CA ASN A 75 -6.51 13.47 3.60
C ASN A 75 -5.96 12.95 4.93
N PRO A 76 -6.58 13.25 6.08
CA PRO A 76 -6.09 12.81 7.39
C PRO A 76 -6.17 11.29 7.57
N LEU A 77 -7.17 10.65 6.97
CA LEU A 77 -7.40 9.22 7.04
C LEU A 77 -7.57 8.68 5.61
N SER A 78 -6.72 7.74 5.24
CA SER A 78 -6.79 7.04 3.96
C SER A 78 -6.81 5.53 4.19
N VAL A 79 -7.56 4.80 3.36
CA VAL A 79 -7.68 3.34 3.45
C VAL A 79 -7.35 2.72 2.10
N ILE A 80 -6.39 1.81 2.09
CA ILE A 80 -6.01 1.00 0.92
C ILE A 80 -6.74 -0.35 1.01
N ILE A 81 -7.66 -0.59 0.07
CA ILE A 81 -8.48 -1.80 0.03
C ILE A 81 -8.05 -2.65 -1.17
N GLY A 82 -7.75 -3.93 -0.93
CA GLY A 82 -7.43 -4.85 -2.00
C GLY A 82 -7.12 -6.27 -1.53
N LYS A 83 -7.29 -7.25 -2.42
CA LYS A 83 -7.01 -8.66 -2.13
C LYS A 83 -5.54 -8.89 -1.74
N LEU A 84 -5.24 -10.08 -1.21
CA LEU A 84 -3.85 -10.51 -1.01
C LEU A 84 -3.09 -10.48 -2.35
N GLY A 85 -1.83 -10.04 -2.30
CA GLY A 85 -0.96 -9.96 -3.49
C GLY A 85 -1.21 -8.79 -4.45
N THR A 86 -2.11 -7.85 -4.15
CA THR A 86 -2.35 -6.66 -5.00
C THR A 86 -1.28 -5.57 -4.86
N GLY A 87 -0.33 -5.73 -3.93
CA GLY A 87 0.75 -4.78 -3.67
C GLY A 87 0.39 -3.66 -2.70
N LYS A 88 -0.51 -3.89 -1.74
CA LYS A 88 -0.87 -2.90 -0.70
C LYS A 88 0.34 -2.43 0.11
N THR A 89 1.09 -3.37 0.67
CA THR A 89 2.32 -3.09 1.43
C THR A 89 3.37 -2.41 0.55
N LEU A 90 3.53 -2.85 -0.70
CA LEU A 90 4.42 -2.19 -1.67
C LEU A 90 4.03 -0.72 -1.90
N LEU A 91 2.74 -0.42 -2.02
CA LEU A 91 2.24 0.94 -2.15
C LEU A 91 2.49 1.76 -0.88
N LEU A 92 2.22 1.21 0.31
CA LEU A 92 2.54 1.87 1.58
C LEU A 92 4.03 2.20 1.70
N THR A 93 4.90 1.22 1.41
CA THR A 93 6.35 1.41 1.48
C THR A 93 6.81 2.45 0.47
N PHE A 94 6.29 2.42 -0.76
CA PHE A 94 6.57 3.45 -1.75
C PHE A 94 6.15 4.85 -1.27
N LEU A 95 4.94 4.99 -0.72
CA LEU A 95 4.45 6.26 -0.19
C LEU A 95 5.31 6.76 0.98
N SER A 96 5.76 5.86 1.86
CA SER A 96 6.67 6.20 2.95
C SER A 96 7.95 6.87 2.43
N GLN A 97 8.52 6.35 1.34
CA GLN A 97 9.77 6.84 0.77
C GLN A 97 9.58 8.18 0.07
N VAL A 98 8.51 8.34 -0.70
CA VAL A 98 8.24 9.59 -1.42
C VAL A 98 7.81 10.71 -0.46
N MET A 99 7.04 10.39 0.58
CA MET A 99 6.52 11.37 1.54
C MET A 99 7.57 11.90 2.53
N LYS A 100 8.77 11.32 2.60
CA LYS A 100 9.93 11.88 3.33
C LYS A 100 10.24 13.32 2.96
N LEU A 101 9.91 13.68 1.72
CA LEU A 101 10.11 15.03 1.20
C LEU A 101 9.11 16.03 1.81
N LEU A 102 8.02 15.56 2.43
CA LEU A 102 7.02 16.39 3.12
C LEU A 102 7.21 16.37 4.64
N THR A 103 7.51 15.20 5.23
CA THR A 103 7.72 15.06 6.68
C THR A 103 8.83 14.05 6.99
N LYS A 104 9.58 14.32 8.05
CA LYS A 104 10.56 13.38 8.63
C LYS A 104 9.93 12.49 9.72
N LYS A 105 8.68 12.77 10.12
CA LYS A 105 7.96 12.06 11.19
C LYS A 105 7.13 10.94 10.58
N ILE A 106 7.80 9.85 10.19
CA ILE A 106 7.15 8.69 9.56
C ILE A 106 7.16 7.52 10.53
N TYR A 107 6.00 6.89 10.67
CA TYR A 107 5.77 5.78 11.57
C TYR A 107 5.14 4.59 10.84
N SER A 108 5.58 3.37 11.14
CA SER A 108 5.00 2.13 10.59
C SER A 108 4.81 1.06 11.67
N ASN A 109 3.82 0.18 11.48
CA ASN A 109 3.63 -1.01 12.31
C ASN A 109 4.36 -2.26 11.77
N TYR A 110 4.99 -2.15 10.62
CA TYR A 110 5.76 -3.20 9.96
C TYR A 110 7.18 -2.70 9.67
N PRO A 111 8.18 -3.60 9.60
CA PRO A 111 9.57 -3.21 9.39
C PRO A 111 9.77 -2.66 7.98
N ILE A 112 10.42 -1.50 7.91
CA ILE A 112 10.94 -0.90 6.68
C ILE A 112 12.42 -0.61 6.93
N GLU A 113 13.29 -1.05 6.02
CA GLU A 113 14.74 -0.87 6.06
C GLU A 113 15.11 0.61 5.84
N ASP A 114 14.90 1.41 6.89
CA ASP A 114 15.09 2.84 6.87
C ASP A 114 15.11 3.48 8.28
N ASP A 115 16.27 3.95 8.74
CA ASP A 115 16.44 4.50 10.09
C ASP A 115 15.58 5.73 10.39
N ALA A 116 15.10 6.43 9.35
CA ALA A 116 14.22 7.58 9.51
C ALA A 116 12.78 7.19 9.85
N ILE A 117 12.39 5.93 9.66
CA ILE A 117 11.04 5.42 9.90
C ILE A 117 11.00 4.77 11.27
N LYS A 118 10.08 5.24 12.12
CA LYS A 118 9.96 4.78 13.50
C LYS A 118 8.88 3.72 13.64
N LEU A 119 9.07 2.78 14.57
CA LEU A 119 8.03 1.83 14.94
C LEU A 119 6.87 2.56 15.64
N LEU A 120 5.64 2.21 15.27
CA LEU A 120 4.44 2.63 15.96
C LEU A 120 3.47 1.47 16.09
N THR A 121 3.05 1.24 17.34
CA THR A 121 2.05 0.23 17.67
C THR A 121 0.67 0.87 17.79
N PHE A 122 -0.38 0.09 17.64
CA PHE A 122 -1.74 0.62 17.74
C PHE A 122 -2.07 1.24 19.11
N ASN A 123 -1.38 0.81 20.18
CA ASN A 123 -1.51 1.39 21.51
C ASN A 123 -0.90 2.80 21.63
N ASN A 124 0.01 3.21 20.76
CA ASN A 124 0.50 4.59 20.71
C ASN A 124 -0.60 5.59 20.35
N LEU A 125 -1.71 5.11 19.78
CA LEU A 125 -2.86 5.93 19.42
C LEU A 125 -3.94 5.93 20.52
N ASP A 126 -3.72 5.24 21.63
CA ASP A 126 -4.70 5.14 22.70
C ASP A 126 -4.52 6.24 23.73
N PHE A 127 -5.45 7.19 23.77
CA PHE A 127 -5.38 8.29 24.75
C PHE A 127 -5.62 7.86 26.20
N THR A 128 -6.15 6.65 26.43
CA THR A 128 -6.23 6.11 27.80
C THR A 128 -4.88 5.59 28.28
N ASP A 129 -4.01 5.17 27.36
CA ASP A 129 -2.67 4.67 27.67
C ASP A 129 -1.69 5.83 27.82
N ARG A 130 -1.43 6.23 29.07
CA ARG A 130 -0.46 7.30 29.38
C ARG A 130 1.00 6.84 29.31
N THR A 131 1.27 5.55 29.08
CA THR A 131 2.63 5.01 29.05
C THR A 131 3.29 5.17 27.69
N LYS A 132 2.49 5.28 26.63
CA LYS A 132 2.98 5.44 25.25
C LYS A 132 2.79 6.86 24.76
N LEU A 133 3.84 7.37 24.10
CA LEU A 133 3.77 8.68 23.47
C LEU A 133 2.90 8.61 22.22
N VAL A 134 2.01 9.59 22.11
CA VAL A 134 1.22 9.88 20.92
C VAL A 134 2.13 10.50 19.86
N PRO A 135 1.96 10.17 18.57
CA PRO A 135 2.77 10.75 17.51
C PRO A 135 2.64 12.28 17.48
N PRO A 136 3.74 13.01 17.27
CA PRO A 136 3.70 14.47 17.18
C PRO A 136 2.89 14.92 15.96
N ASP A 137 2.45 16.17 15.95
CA ASP A 137 1.69 16.73 14.82
C ASP A 137 2.45 16.64 13.49
N ASP A 138 1.68 16.63 12.39
CA ASP A 138 2.16 16.47 11.02
C ASP A 138 2.93 15.14 10.77
N SER A 139 2.57 14.08 11.49
CA SER A 139 3.13 12.74 11.29
C SER A 139 2.42 11.96 10.19
N LEU A 140 3.19 11.15 9.47
CA LEU A 140 2.69 10.11 8.56
C LEU A 140 2.72 8.77 9.28
N ILE A 141 1.58 8.08 9.35
CA ILE A 141 1.41 6.84 10.08
C ILE A 141 0.90 5.76 9.11
N LEU A 142 1.60 4.63 9.05
CA LEU A 142 1.36 3.56 8.09
C LEU A 142 1.00 2.28 8.84
N PHE A 143 -0.20 1.76 8.59
CA PHE A 143 -0.66 0.50 9.16
C PHE A 143 -0.90 -0.54 8.06
N ASP A 144 -0.06 -1.57 8.05
CA ASP A 144 -0.32 -2.77 7.27
C ASP A 144 -1.16 -3.79 8.06
N GLU A 145 -2.06 -4.48 7.37
CA GLU A 145 -3.01 -5.47 7.92
C GLU A 145 -3.75 -4.95 9.17
N SER A 146 -4.43 -3.81 9.02
CA SER A 146 -5.05 -3.07 10.12
C SER A 146 -6.12 -3.87 10.87
N PHE A 147 -6.74 -4.85 10.20
CA PHE A 147 -7.72 -5.78 10.77
C PHE A 147 -7.19 -6.55 11.99
N LEU A 148 -5.88 -6.82 12.05
CA LEU A 148 -5.27 -7.52 13.19
C LEU A 148 -5.30 -6.70 14.49
N TYR A 149 -5.49 -5.38 14.39
CA TYR A 149 -5.45 -4.47 15.54
C TYR A 149 -6.81 -3.88 15.89
N ILE A 150 -7.70 -3.76 14.89
CA ILE A 150 -9.09 -3.34 15.09
C ILE A 150 -9.99 -4.20 14.25
N ASP A 151 -10.82 -4.99 14.92
CA ASP A 151 -11.83 -5.79 14.25
C ASP A 151 -12.99 -4.89 13.78
N GLY A 152 -13.27 -4.89 12.48
CA GLY A 152 -14.45 -4.21 11.92
C GLY A 152 -15.76 -4.98 12.09
N THR A 153 -15.70 -6.26 12.45
CA THR A 153 -16.85 -7.18 12.43
C THR A 153 -17.68 -7.17 13.73
N SER A 154 -17.12 -6.66 14.84
CA SER A 154 -17.78 -6.59 16.16
C SER A 154 -17.75 -5.16 16.77
N PRO A 155 -18.44 -4.17 16.15
CA PRO A 155 -18.25 -2.74 16.48
C PRO A 155 -18.55 -2.36 17.93
N HIS A 156 -19.50 -3.05 18.56
CA HIS A 156 -19.93 -2.77 19.95
C HIS A 156 -18.92 -3.22 21.00
N GLU A 157 -18.26 -4.35 20.77
CA GLU A 157 -17.20 -4.87 21.65
C GLU A 157 -15.93 -4.04 21.48
N VAL A 158 -15.60 -3.70 20.23
CA VAL A 158 -14.45 -2.87 19.88
C VAL A 158 -14.55 -1.46 20.46
N LYS A 159 -15.74 -0.86 20.53
CA LYS A 159 -15.92 0.47 21.14
C LYS A 159 -15.63 0.47 22.65
N LYS A 160 -15.88 -0.63 23.36
CA LYS A 160 -15.54 -0.76 24.79
C LYS A 160 -14.05 -0.93 25.01
N VAL A 161 -13.38 -1.73 24.17
CA VAL A 161 -11.95 -2.06 24.31
C VAL A 161 -11.03 -0.97 23.74
N HIS A 162 -11.43 -0.30 22.67
CA HIS A 162 -10.60 0.67 21.93
C HIS A 162 -11.13 2.11 22.01
N GLY A 163 -11.85 2.45 23.08
CA GLY A 163 -12.49 3.76 23.25
C GLY A 163 -11.53 4.96 23.13
N GLY A 164 -10.33 4.89 23.72
CA GLY A 164 -9.36 5.98 23.60
C GLY A 164 -8.75 6.09 22.19
N LYS A 165 -8.65 4.97 21.47
CA LYS A 165 -8.17 4.93 20.07
C LYS A 165 -9.18 5.56 19.09
N SER A 166 -10.49 5.42 19.34
CA SER A 166 -11.51 6.17 18.58
C SER A 166 -11.31 7.67 18.67
N VAL A 167 -10.98 8.18 19.87
CA VAL A 167 -10.80 9.62 20.08
C VAL A 167 -9.64 10.13 19.23
N TRP A 168 -8.54 9.38 19.16
CA TRP A 168 -7.43 9.72 18.27
C TRP A 168 -7.82 9.75 16.79
N ILE A 169 -8.58 8.77 16.30
CA ILE A 169 -9.02 8.72 14.90
C ILE A 169 -9.86 9.96 14.54
N VAL A 170 -10.78 10.36 15.41
CA VAL A 170 -11.59 11.58 15.22
C VAL A 170 -10.72 12.84 15.24
N LEU A 171 -9.74 12.88 16.14
CA LEU A 171 -8.86 14.05 16.31
C LEU A 171 -7.67 14.08 15.33
N ALA A 172 -7.45 13.04 14.52
CA ALA A 172 -6.31 12.94 13.60
C ALA A 172 -6.20 14.17 12.67
N ARG A 173 -7.33 14.72 12.23
CA ARG A 173 -7.39 15.96 11.43
C ARG A 173 -6.87 17.19 12.19
N HIS A 174 -7.14 17.30 13.49
CA HIS A 174 -6.68 18.41 14.33
C HIS A 174 -5.17 18.35 14.56
N PHE A 175 -4.60 17.16 14.73
CA PHE A 175 -3.15 16.95 14.80
C PHE A 175 -2.44 17.05 13.45
N LYS A 176 -3.21 17.25 12.37
CA LYS A 176 -2.72 17.16 10.98
C LYS A 176 -1.96 15.85 10.74
N ASN A 177 -2.35 14.77 11.41
CA ASN A 177 -1.74 13.47 11.20
C ASN A 177 -2.39 12.81 9.99
N ARG A 178 -1.57 12.04 9.24
CA ARG A 178 -2.01 11.31 8.05
C ARG A 178 -1.83 9.83 8.35
N ALA A 179 -2.94 9.13 8.55
CA ALA A 179 -2.94 7.70 8.77
C ALA A 179 -3.40 6.96 7.52
N ILE A 180 -2.59 6.02 7.06
CA ILE A 180 -2.90 5.15 5.92
C ILE A 180 -3.02 3.72 6.43
N PHE A 181 -4.20 3.15 6.26
CA PHE A 181 -4.51 1.79 6.72
C PHE A 181 -4.69 0.85 5.53
N THR A 182 -4.11 -0.35 5.57
CA THR A 182 -4.42 -1.40 4.59
C THR A 182 -5.39 -2.42 5.18
N VAL A 183 -6.33 -2.85 4.33
CA VAL A 183 -7.24 -3.96 4.63
C VAL A 183 -7.47 -4.81 3.40
N GLN A 184 -7.76 -6.09 3.62
CA GLN A 184 -8.05 -7.02 2.54
C GLN A 184 -9.45 -6.82 1.96
N ARG A 185 -10.42 -6.54 2.82
CA ARG A 185 -11.81 -6.28 2.49
C ARG A 185 -12.30 -5.09 3.29
N GLU A 186 -13.21 -4.32 2.70
CA GLU A 186 -13.85 -3.17 3.34
C GLU A 186 -14.48 -3.53 4.70
N GLY A 187 -15.22 -4.65 4.76
CA GLY A 187 -15.88 -5.17 5.98
C GLY A 187 -14.95 -5.47 7.15
N MET A 188 -13.64 -5.63 6.90
CA MET A 188 -12.64 -5.86 7.95
C MET A 188 -12.21 -4.55 8.61
N MET A 189 -12.43 -3.40 7.98
CA MET A 189 -12.11 -2.10 8.59
C MET A 189 -13.20 -1.68 9.57
N TRP A 190 -12.80 -1.16 10.72
CA TRP A 190 -13.72 -0.57 11.69
C TRP A 190 -14.55 0.57 11.08
N ASN A 191 -15.85 0.58 11.36
CA ASN A 191 -16.80 1.50 10.76
C ASN A 191 -16.41 2.98 10.95
N ASN A 192 -15.87 3.37 12.10
CA ASN A 192 -15.45 4.75 12.33
C ASN A 192 -14.31 5.19 11.41
N ILE A 193 -13.29 4.34 11.21
CA ILE A 193 -12.22 4.63 10.25
C ILE A 193 -12.79 4.68 8.85
N ARG A 194 -13.67 3.73 8.52
CA ARG A 194 -14.28 3.61 7.20
C ARG A 194 -15.09 4.85 6.80
N HIS A 195 -15.92 5.37 7.70
CA HIS A 195 -16.76 6.55 7.45
C HIS A 195 -15.97 7.87 7.51
N LEU A 196 -14.90 7.94 8.31
CA LEU A 196 -14.06 9.15 8.41
C LEU A 196 -12.95 9.20 7.37
N ALA A 197 -12.68 8.09 6.68
CA ALA A 197 -11.68 8.02 5.61
C ALA A 197 -12.11 8.86 4.41
N SER A 198 -11.31 9.87 4.07
CA SER A 198 -11.54 10.75 2.92
C SER A 198 -10.65 10.41 1.72
N GLY A 199 -9.91 9.30 1.80
CA GLY A 199 -9.09 8.78 0.72
C GLY A 199 -9.18 7.26 0.65
N ILE A 200 -10.08 6.73 -0.16
CA ILE A 200 -10.18 5.28 -0.41
C ILE A 200 -9.36 4.96 -1.65
N ILE A 201 -8.37 4.10 -1.48
CA ILE A 201 -7.36 3.79 -2.47
C ILE A 201 -7.49 2.30 -2.83
N ILE A 202 -7.56 2.01 -4.12
CA ILE A 202 -7.70 0.66 -4.64
C ILE A 202 -6.57 0.36 -5.61
N PRO A 203 -5.65 -0.56 -5.28
CA PRO A 203 -4.72 -1.11 -6.27
C PRO A 203 -5.52 -1.96 -7.26
N ILE A 204 -5.63 -1.48 -8.50
CA ILE A 204 -6.43 -2.11 -9.56
C ILE A 204 -5.62 -3.18 -10.28
N SER A 205 -4.37 -2.85 -10.61
CA SER A 205 -3.47 -3.79 -11.27
C SER A 205 -2.02 -3.51 -10.90
N LEU A 206 -1.25 -4.59 -10.80
CA LEU A 206 0.17 -4.56 -10.52
C LEU A 206 0.89 -5.39 -11.59
N LYS A 207 1.67 -4.73 -12.43
CA LYS A 207 2.60 -5.39 -13.36
C LYS A 207 3.95 -5.52 -12.69
N LYS A 208 4.42 -6.76 -12.55
CA LYS A 208 5.73 -7.08 -12.01
C LYS A 208 6.83 -6.71 -13.02
N PRO A 209 8.06 -6.41 -12.56
CA PRO A 209 9.18 -6.16 -13.46
C PRO A 209 9.46 -7.41 -14.30
N VAL A 210 9.67 -7.21 -15.61
CA VAL A 210 10.04 -8.28 -16.54
C VAL A 210 11.56 -8.45 -16.49
N LYS A 211 12.03 -9.70 -16.34
CA LYS A 211 13.46 -10.01 -16.49
C LYS A 211 13.84 -9.86 -17.97
N SER A 212 14.63 -8.85 -18.33
CA SER A 212 15.21 -8.75 -19.68
C SER A 212 16.40 -9.70 -19.82
N LYS A 213 16.55 -10.32 -21.00
CA LYS A 213 17.74 -11.12 -21.35
C LYS A 213 18.97 -10.27 -21.67
N LEU A 214 18.78 -8.98 -22.00
CA LEU A 214 19.82 -8.05 -22.46
C LEU A 214 20.52 -7.25 -21.33
N GLY A 215 20.61 -7.82 -20.12
CA GLY A 215 21.25 -7.16 -18.98
C GLY A 215 20.38 -6.09 -18.31
N ASN A 216 20.73 -5.75 -17.08
CA ASN A 216 20.02 -4.84 -16.16
C ASN A 216 20.10 -3.34 -16.57
N ILE A 217 20.13 -3.02 -17.87
CA ILE A 217 20.37 -1.65 -18.36
C ILE A 217 19.18 -0.72 -18.07
N PHE A 218 17.97 -1.25 -17.90
CA PHE A 218 16.79 -0.49 -17.51
C PHE A 218 16.34 -0.87 -16.10
N ASN A 219 16.23 0.13 -15.23
CA ASN A 219 15.73 -0.03 -13.86
C ASN A 219 14.44 -0.86 -13.85
N ARG A 220 14.51 -2.02 -13.18
CA ARG A 220 13.36 -2.90 -13.00
C ARG A 220 12.34 -2.18 -12.14
N SER A 221 11.14 -1.98 -12.67
CA SER A 221 10.07 -1.26 -11.98
C SER A 221 8.76 -2.01 -12.03
N PHE A 222 8.01 -1.95 -10.93
CA PHE A 222 6.60 -2.32 -10.92
C PHE A 222 5.77 -1.20 -11.52
N VAL A 223 4.74 -1.55 -12.28
CA VAL A 223 3.76 -0.56 -12.75
C VAL A 223 2.43 -0.86 -12.09
N MET A 224 1.97 0.07 -11.25
CA MET A 224 0.72 -0.06 -10.52
C MET A 224 -0.31 0.94 -11.03
N ARG A 225 -1.52 0.46 -11.33
CA ARG A 225 -2.68 1.31 -11.56
C ARG A 225 -3.50 1.36 -10.28
N ILE A 226 -3.81 2.57 -9.84
CA ILE A 226 -4.53 2.85 -8.60
C ILE A 226 -5.79 3.62 -8.94
N GLY A 227 -6.90 3.25 -8.32
CA GLY A 227 -8.13 4.02 -8.29
C GLY A 227 -8.29 4.71 -6.95
N ILE A 228 -8.75 5.95 -6.94
CA ILE A 228 -8.94 6.74 -5.72
C ILE A 228 -10.35 7.31 -5.70
N PHE A 229 -10.99 7.18 -4.55
CA PHE A 229 -12.27 7.79 -4.21
C PHE A 229 -12.09 8.74 -3.01
N GLN A 230 -12.84 9.85 -3.02
CA GLN A 230 -12.86 10.79 -1.90
C GLN A 230 -13.86 10.40 -0.82
N ASP A 231 -14.87 9.61 -1.19
CA ASP A 231 -15.93 9.14 -0.31
C ASP A 231 -16.13 7.63 -0.44
N ILE A 232 -16.53 6.98 0.65
CA ILE A 232 -16.98 5.61 0.65
C ILE A 232 -18.25 5.41 -0.17
N THR A 233 -19.16 6.37 -0.17
CA THR A 233 -20.39 6.25 -0.95
C THR A 233 -20.08 6.14 -2.44
N ASP A 234 -19.12 6.92 -2.95
CA ASP A 234 -18.68 6.83 -4.34
C ASP A 234 -18.05 5.46 -4.65
N TYR A 235 -17.25 4.93 -3.72
CA TYR A 235 -16.68 3.60 -3.82
C TYR A 235 -17.77 2.51 -3.88
N GLU A 236 -18.77 2.58 -3.01
CA GLU A 236 -19.90 1.63 -2.96
C GLU A 236 -20.75 1.71 -4.23
N ILE A 237 -21.04 2.92 -4.72
CA ILE A 237 -21.74 3.15 -5.99
C ILE A 237 -20.93 2.57 -7.15
N TRP A 238 -19.62 2.80 -7.20
CA TRP A 238 -18.77 2.22 -8.24
C TRP A 238 -18.76 0.69 -8.19
N LYS A 239 -18.69 0.10 -7.00
CA LYS A 239 -18.71 -1.35 -6.79
C LYS A 239 -20.03 -1.99 -7.23
N THR A 240 -21.17 -1.34 -6.98
CA THR A 240 -22.50 -1.83 -7.38
C THR A 240 -22.73 -1.65 -8.88
N LYS A 241 -22.51 -0.45 -9.41
CA LYS A 241 -22.72 -0.13 -10.84
C LYS A 241 -21.71 -0.75 -11.80
N SER A 242 -20.50 -1.10 -11.33
CA SER A 242 -19.55 -1.87 -12.14
C SER A 242 -19.96 -3.33 -12.33
N VAL A 243 -20.91 -3.83 -11.52
CA VAL A 243 -21.36 -5.22 -11.52
C VAL A 243 -22.77 -5.38 -12.14
N GLU A 244 -23.51 -4.28 -12.35
CA GLU A 244 -24.82 -4.30 -13.03
C GLU A 244 -24.73 -4.95 -14.42
N ARG A 245 -25.41 -6.09 -14.57
CA ARG A 245 -25.64 -6.78 -15.84
C ARG A 245 -27.02 -6.41 -16.33
N THR A 246 -27.20 -6.25 -17.64
CA THR A 246 -28.54 -6.16 -18.23
C THR A 246 -29.30 -7.47 -17.98
N ALA A 247 -30.64 -7.44 -18.07
CA ALA A 247 -31.49 -8.63 -17.94
C ALA A 247 -31.11 -9.77 -18.90
N GLU A 248 -30.40 -9.45 -20.00
CA GLU A 248 -29.86 -10.39 -20.99
C GLU A 248 -28.43 -10.88 -20.70
N GLY A 249 -27.88 -10.57 -19.51
CA GLY A 249 -26.53 -11.00 -19.10
C GLY A 249 -25.36 -10.23 -19.73
N LYS A 250 -25.61 -9.23 -20.58
CA LYS A 250 -24.57 -8.35 -21.14
C LYS A 250 -24.17 -7.27 -20.12
N LYS A 251 -22.90 -6.86 -20.14
CA LYS A 251 -22.44 -5.72 -19.31
C LYS A 251 -23.13 -4.45 -19.80
N ALA A 252 -23.88 -3.78 -18.93
CA ALA A 252 -24.46 -2.48 -19.25
C ALA A 252 -23.33 -1.48 -19.53
N LYS A 253 -23.51 -0.63 -20.55
CA LYS A 253 -22.50 0.37 -20.95
C LYS A 253 -22.35 1.37 -19.80
N HIS A 254 -21.28 1.24 -19.02
CA HIS A 254 -21.04 2.04 -17.81
C HIS A 254 -21.07 3.55 -18.13
N LYS A 255 -21.60 4.37 -17.22
CA LYS A 255 -21.19 5.79 -17.12
C LYS A 255 -19.65 5.78 -17.05
N SER A 256 -18.97 6.68 -17.77
CA SER A 256 -17.50 6.70 -17.78
C SER A 256 -16.97 6.62 -16.35
N ASP A 257 -15.91 5.85 -16.12
CA ASP A 257 -15.35 5.65 -14.76
C ASP A 257 -15.14 7.00 -14.02
N VAL A 258 -14.77 8.06 -14.75
CA VAL A 258 -14.65 9.43 -14.23
C VAL A 258 -15.98 9.99 -13.70
N GLY A 259 -17.10 9.67 -14.36
CA GLY A 259 -18.46 10.00 -13.91
C GLY A 259 -18.97 9.19 -12.73
N LEU A 260 -18.19 8.19 -12.27
CA LEU A 260 -18.41 7.44 -11.02
C LEU A 260 -17.46 7.90 -9.90
N GLY A 261 -16.77 9.04 -10.07
CA GLY A 261 -15.94 9.67 -9.04
C GLY A 261 -14.53 9.09 -8.89
N ILE A 262 -14.15 8.03 -9.65
CA ILE A 262 -12.82 7.43 -9.53
C ILE A 262 -11.75 8.27 -10.27
N ARG A 263 -10.67 8.58 -9.55
CA ARG A 263 -9.45 9.16 -10.14
C ARG A 263 -8.41 8.08 -10.31
N PHE A 264 -7.97 7.85 -11.56
CA PHE A 264 -6.92 6.88 -11.84
C PHE A 264 -5.54 7.49 -11.77
N PHE A 265 -4.64 6.78 -11.11
CA PHE A 265 -3.22 7.07 -11.08
C PHE A 265 -2.46 5.87 -11.62
N LYS A 266 -1.43 6.15 -12.41
CA LYS A 266 -0.44 5.16 -12.83
C LYS A 266 0.89 5.54 -12.20
N ILE A 267 1.39 4.68 -11.34
CA ILE A 267 2.68 4.86 -10.66
C ILE A 267 3.67 3.77 -11.08
N ILE A 268 4.95 4.08 -11.00
CA ILE A 268 6.07 3.22 -11.38
C ILE A 268 6.96 3.08 -10.16
N ILE A 269 6.93 1.93 -9.50
CA ILE A 269 7.68 1.72 -8.25
C ILE A 269 9.01 1.04 -8.61
N PRO A 270 10.17 1.68 -8.42
CA PRO A 270 11.47 1.02 -8.55
C PRO A 270 11.59 -0.24 -7.67
N LEU A 271 12.30 -1.26 -8.16
CA LEU A 271 12.56 -2.49 -7.41
C LEU A 271 13.28 -2.21 -6.08
N GLU A 272 14.14 -1.20 -6.03
CA GLU A 272 14.86 -0.79 -4.81
C GLU A 272 13.91 -0.50 -3.65
N PHE A 273 12.77 0.17 -3.90
CA PHE A 273 11.77 0.42 -2.85
C PHE A 273 10.98 -0.83 -2.48
N ALA A 274 10.82 -1.78 -3.40
CA ALA A 274 10.14 -3.04 -3.12
C ALA A 274 10.96 -3.94 -2.18
N ASN A 275 12.29 -3.81 -2.21
CA ASN A 275 13.18 -4.60 -1.38
C ASN A 275 13.33 -4.05 0.05
N LYS A 276 12.81 -2.84 0.33
CA LYS A 276 12.94 -2.18 1.65
C LYS A 276 12.03 -2.75 2.74
N TYR A 277 11.19 -3.73 2.47
CA TYR A 277 10.27 -4.26 3.49
C TYR A 277 10.25 -5.79 3.44
N ASP A 278 10.16 -6.40 4.62
CA ASP A 278 10.04 -7.85 4.74
C ASP A 278 8.58 -8.28 4.56
N SER A 279 8.31 -9.05 3.50
CA SER A 279 6.98 -9.62 3.25
C SER A 279 6.59 -10.72 4.23
N HIS A 280 7.54 -11.27 4.99
CA HIS A 280 7.33 -12.34 5.95
C HIS A 280 7.38 -11.86 7.41
N TRP A 281 7.34 -10.56 7.65
CA TRP A 281 7.55 -10.02 9.00
C TRP A 281 6.55 -10.52 10.03
N LEU A 282 5.32 -10.91 9.65
CA LEU A 282 4.30 -11.48 10.55
C LEU A 282 4.52 -12.98 10.85
N SER A 283 5.50 -13.62 10.23
CA SER A 283 5.77 -15.05 10.43
C SER A 283 6.13 -15.37 11.90
N PHE A 284 6.74 -14.44 12.64
CA PHE A 284 7.02 -14.61 14.06
C PHE A 284 5.78 -14.87 14.93
N VAL A 285 4.58 -14.43 14.52
CA VAL A 285 3.35 -14.70 15.27
C VAL A 285 3.07 -16.20 15.32
N ARG A 286 3.35 -16.91 14.23
CA ARG A 286 3.28 -18.38 14.19
C ARG A 286 4.30 -18.97 15.16
N ASP A 287 5.52 -18.44 15.16
CA ASP A 287 6.60 -18.97 15.99
C ASP A 287 6.33 -18.74 17.48
N LEU A 288 5.85 -17.55 17.88
CA LEU A 288 5.38 -17.25 19.23
C LEU A 288 4.25 -18.20 19.67
N LYS A 289 3.24 -18.39 18.81
CA LYS A 289 2.17 -19.33 19.09
C LYS A 289 2.71 -20.75 19.28
N ASN A 290 3.66 -21.17 18.45
CA ASN A 290 4.26 -22.50 18.52
C ASN A 290 5.15 -22.67 19.77
N ASP A 291 5.70 -21.59 20.34
CA ASP A 291 6.45 -21.65 21.59
C ASP A 291 5.57 -21.89 22.81
N GLU A 292 4.32 -21.44 22.80
CA GLU A 292 3.33 -21.75 23.84
C GLU A 292 2.80 -23.20 23.76
N VAL A 293 3.00 -23.87 22.62
CA VAL A 293 2.59 -25.27 22.45
C VAL A 293 3.62 -26.20 23.09
N ILE A 294 3.24 -26.81 24.22
CA ILE A 294 4.06 -27.77 24.97
C ILE A 294 4.44 -28.98 24.09
N ASN A 295 3.56 -29.39 23.17
CA ASN A 295 3.77 -30.52 22.27
C ASN A 295 3.99 -30.05 20.82
N LYS A 296 5.25 -29.79 20.45
CA LYS A 296 5.65 -29.36 19.09
C LYS A 296 5.69 -30.49 18.06
N LYS A 297 5.18 -31.68 18.39
CA LYS A 297 5.21 -32.84 17.50
C LYS A 297 4.25 -32.59 16.33
N GLU A 298 4.78 -32.54 15.12
CA GLU A 298 3.97 -32.51 13.91
C GLU A 298 3.35 -33.89 13.69
N TYR A 299 2.03 -33.95 13.58
CA TYR A 299 1.30 -35.20 13.33
C TYR A 299 0.88 -35.27 11.87
N PHE A 300 1.47 -36.20 11.13
CA PHE A 300 1.01 -36.53 9.79
C PHE A 300 -0.17 -37.51 9.88
N TRP A 301 -1.08 -37.51 8.91
CA TRP A 301 -2.23 -38.43 8.87
C TRP A 301 -1.83 -39.91 9.02
N LYS A 302 -0.67 -40.29 8.48
CA LYS A 302 -0.09 -41.64 8.62
C LYS A 302 0.34 -41.99 10.05
N ASP A 303 0.57 -40.99 10.90
CA ASP A 303 0.96 -41.16 12.30
C ASP A 303 -0.25 -41.04 13.23
N ILE A 304 -1.26 -40.25 12.85
CA ILE A 304 -2.55 -40.18 13.54
C ILE A 304 -3.24 -41.55 13.57
N SER A 305 -3.17 -42.33 12.46
CA SER A 305 -3.73 -43.69 12.39
C SER A 305 -3.04 -44.70 13.30
N LYS A 306 -1.87 -44.37 13.84
CA LYS A 306 -1.12 -45.21 14.79
C LYS A 306 -1.38 -44.83 16.26
N LEU A 307 -1.97 -43.66 16.51
CA LEU A 307 -2.35 -43.23 17.85
C LEU A 307 -3.55 -44.05 18.35
N ASN A 308 -3.62 -44.29 19.66
CA ASN A 308 -4.81 -44.89 20.27
C ASN A 308 -5.93 -43.85 20.39
N ASN A 309 -7.15 -44.30 20.68
CA ASN A 309 -8.31 -43.41 20.75
C ASN A 309 -8.09 -42.26 21.74
N LYS A 310 -7.60 -42.52 22.96
CA LYS A 310 -7.36 -41.45 23.96
C LYS A 310 -6.42 -40.35 23.44
N GLN A 311 -5.30 -40.73 22.81
CA GLN A 311 -4.34 -39.78 22.23
C GLN A 311 -4.92 -39.00 21.04
N ARG A 312 -5.76 -39.63 20.21
CA ARG A 312 -6.49 -38.93 19.14
C ARG A 312 -7.48 -37.93 19.73
N LEU A 313 -8.19 -38.30 20.81
CA LEU A 313 -9.20 -37.45 21.44
C LEU A 313 -8.56 -36.20 22.09
N GLU A 314 -7.38 -36.34 22.70
CA GLU A 314 -6.57 -35.22 23.20
C GLU A 314 -6.03 -34.35 22.05
N LEU A 315 -5.55 -34.96 20.95
CA LEU A 315 -5.05 -34.23 19.77
C LEU A 315 -6.13 -33.40 19.06
N PHE A 316 -7.37 -33.88 19.01
CA PHE A 316 -8.48 -33.23 18.30
C PHE A 316 -9.32 -32.30 19.18
N ASP A 317 -8.80 -31.91 20.35
CA ASP A 317 -9.47 -31.02 21.30
C ASP A 317 -10.94 -31.41 21.54
N ILE A 318 -11.18 -32.69 21.84
CA ILE A 318 -12.55 -33.24 21.88
C ILE A 318 -13.47 -32.51 22.86
N ASP A 319 -12.93 -31.83 23.87
CA ASP A 319 -13.72 -31.06 24.82
C ASP A 319 -14.45 -29.89 24.13
N ILE A 320 -13.84 -29.28 23.11
CA ILE A 320 -14.48 -28.26 22.25
C ILE A 320 -15.59 -28.88 21.41
N LEU A 321 -15.39 -30.10 20.90
CA LEU A 321 -16.42 -30.84 20.15
C LEU A 321 -17.59 -31.25 21.02
N LYS A 322 -17.34 -31.72 22.25
CA LYS A 322 -18.39 -32.06 23.23
C LYS A 322 -19.20 -30.84 23.64
N GLU A 323 -18.56 -29.68 23.78
CA GLU A 323 -19.25 -28.44 24.12
C GLU A 323 -20.17 -27.96 23.00
N ASN A 324 -19.74 -28.11 21.74
CA ASN A 324 -20.55 -27.78 20.56
C ASN A 324 -21.64 -28.82 20.24
N LEU A 325 -21.49 -30.07 20.69
CA LEU A 325 -22.48 -31.14 20.52
C LEU A 325 -23.50 -31.21 21.66
N LYS A 326 -23.31 -30.49 22.78
CA LYS A 326 -24.37 -30.33 23.78
C LYS A 326 -25.53 -29.61 23.12
N ALA A 327 -26.73 -30.21 23.19
CA ALA A 327 -27.95 -29.60 22.66
C ALA A 327 -28.07 -28.17 23.21
N LYS A 328 -28.11 -27.17 22.32
CA LYS A 328 -28.43 -25.80 22.69
C LYS A 328 -29.79 -25.86 23.40
N LYS A 329 -29.81 -25.68 24.73
CA LYS A 329 -31.06 -25.58 25.49
C LYS A 329 -31.95 -24.57 24.76
N GLY A 330 -33.08 -25.05 24.24
CA GLY A 330 -34.07 -24.19 23.62
C GLY A 330 -34.43 -23.11 24.62
N LYS A 331 -34.42 -21.85 24.19
CA LYS A 331 -35.13 -20.80 24.92
C LYS A 331 -36.60 -21.23 24.93
N GLU A 332 -37.06 -21.74 26.06
CA GLU A 332 -38.49 -21.82 26.35
C GLU A 332 -39.05 -20.40 26.17
N ARG A 333 -40.06 -20.30 25.32
CA ARG A 333 -40.81 -19.08 25.02
C ARG A 333 -41.78 -18.78 26.14
#